data_AF-A0A3C1A5G2-F1
#
_entry.id   AF-A0A3C1A5G2-F1
#
_cell.length_a   1.000
_cell.length_b   1.000
_cell.length_c   1.000
_cell.angle_alpha   90.00
_cell.angle_beta   90.00
_cell.angle_gamma   90.00
#
_symmetry.space_group_name_H-M   'P 1'
#
loop_
_entity.id
_entity.type
_entity.pdbx_description
1 polymer ?
#
loop_
_entity_poly.entity_id
_entity_poly.type
_entity_poly.pdbx_seq_one_letter_code
_entity_poly.pdbx_strand_id
1 'polypeptide(L)'
;AVCGDHCSPISDTTIMSSAGAQSNHINHVSTQLPYALTVAAVSFVSYIIAGFVQTIWIILPVSILLMIATLLVIKAITNKKTA
;
A
#
# COMPACT_ATOMS: atom_id res chain seq x y z
N ALA A 1 -12.13 -3.08 2.27
CA ALA A 1 -12.52 -1.73 1.84
C ALA A 1 -11.35 -1.07 1.11
N VAL A 2 -10.37 -0.51 1.83
CA VAL A 2 -9.30 0.35 1.27
C VAL A 2 -8.59 -0.17 0.00
N CYS A 3 -8.11 -1.42 -0.03
CA CYS A 3 -7.37 -1.92 -1.22
C CYS A 3 -8.26 -2.03 -2.47
N GLY A 4 -9.55 -2.34 -2.33
CA GLY A 4 -10.47 -2.47 -3.47
C GLY A 4 -10.88 -1.12 -4.04
N ASP A 5 -11.13 -0.15 -3.16
CA ASP A 5 -11.60 1.18 -3.54
C ASP A 5 -10.53 1.99 -4.31
N HIS A 6 -9.24 1.64 -4.16
CA HIS A 6 -8.13 2.33 -4.80
C HIS A 6 -7.49 1.56 -5.97
N CYS A 7 -7.82 0.27 -6.16
CA CYS A 7 -7.19 -0.59 -7.18
C CYS A 7 -8.19 -1.35 -8.04
N SER A 8 -9.49 -1.20 -7.81
CA SER A 8 -10.50 -1.79 -8.69
C SER A 8 -10.86 -0.83 -9.82
N PRO A 9 -10.79 -1.27 -11.09
CA PRO A 9 -11.23 -0.46 -12.24
C PRO A 9 -12.76 -0.24 -12.28
N ILE A 10 -13.50 -0.86 -11.36
CA ILE A 10 -14.95 -0.68 -11.26
C ILE A 10 -15.34 0.27 -10.12
N SER A 11 -14.39 0.68 -9.27
CA SER A 11 -14.69 1.51 -8.10
C SER A 11 -14.97 2.96 -8.50
N ASP A 12 -16.08 3.53 -8.02
CA ASP A 12 -16.47 4.93 -8.26
C ASP A 12 -15.34 5.92 -7.90
N THR A 13 -14.62 5.65 -6.81
CA THR A 13 -13.45 6.43 -6.37
C THR A 13 -12.28 6.37 -7.35
N THR A 14 -12.03 5.20 -7.94
CA THR A 14 -10.95 5.00 -8.92
C THR A 14 -11.32 5.63 -10.28
N ILE A 15 -12.59 5.57 -10.67
CA ILE A 15 -13.10 6.23 -11.88
C ILE A 15 -12.92 7.74 -11.74
N MET A 16 -13.36 8.32 -10.62
CA MET A 16 -13.24 9.76 -10.37
C MET A 16 -11.77 10.21 -10.21
N SER A 17 -10.90 9.46 -9.53
CA SER A 17 -9.49 9.81 -9.37
C SER A 17 -8.73 9.78 -10.71
N SER A 18 -9.02 8.80 -11.57
CA SER A 18 -8.40 8.69 -12.89
C SER A 18 -8.83 9.80 -13.84
N ALA A 19 -10.11 10.19 -13.80
CA ALA A 19 -10.68 11.28 -14.59
C ALA A 19 -10.14 12.65 -14.14
N GLY A 20 -10.05 12.88 -12.82
CA GLY A 20 -9.44 14.10 -12.27
C GLY A 20 -7.94 14.23 -12.57
N ALA A 21 -7.23 13.10 -12.69
CA ALA A 21 -5.81 13.06 -13.09
C ALA A 21 -5.60 13.09 -14.62
N GLN A 22 -6.67 13.18 -15.42
CA GLN A 22 -6.66 13.15 -16.88
C GLN A 22 -5.84 11.95 -17.44
N SER A 23 -5.89 10.83 -16.72
CA SER A 23 -5.08 9.64 -16.97
C SER A 23 -5.94 8.52 -17.53
N ASN A 24 -5.35 7.68 -18.38
CA ASN A 24 -6.04 6.47 -18.85
C ASN A 24 -6.40 5.60 -17.65
N HIS A 25 -7.70 5.28 -17.50
CA HIS A 25 -8.24 4.65 -16.31
C HIS A 25 -7.53 3.33 -15.95
N ILE A 26 -7.26 2.48 -16.94
CA ILE A 26 -6.54 1.21 -16.73
C ILE A 26 -5.08 1.43 -16.34
N ASN A 27 -4.41 2.46 -16.87
CA ASN A 27 -3.05 2.82 -16.46
C ASN A 27 -3.02 3.32 -15.02
N HIS A 28 -4.02 4.11 -14.61
CA HIS A 28 -4.16 4.57 -13.23
C HIS A 28 -4.28 3.39 -12.26
N VAL A 29 -5.12 2.40 -12.58
CA VAL A 29 -5.27 1.19 -11.75
C VAL A 29 -4.00 0.35 -11.71
N SER A 30 -3.35 0.17 -12.86
CA SER A 30 -2.15 -0.66 -12.98
C SER A 30 -0.97 -0.12 -12.16
N THR A 31 -0.84 1.20 -12.02
CA THR A 31 0.19 1.79 -11.15
C THR A 31 -0.19 1.71 -9.67
N GLN A 32 -1.48 1.69 -9.32
CA GLN A 32 -1.97 1.61 -7.94
C GLN A 32 -1.87 0.19 -7.34
N LEU A 33 -2.06 -0.84 -8.15
CA LEU A 33 -1.98 -2.25 -7.74
C LEU A 33 -0.71 -2.60 -6.93
N PRO A 34 0.53 -2.28 -7.37
CA PRO A 34 1.72 -2.59 -6.59
C PRO A 34 1.74 -1.89 -5.23
N TYR A 35 1.23 -0.66 -5.12
CA TYR A 35 1.13 0.04 -3.82
C TYR A 35 0.09 -0.59 -2.90
N ALA A 36 -1.07 -1.01 -3.41
CA ALA A 36 -2.06 -1.68 -2.56
C ALA A 36 -1.60 -3.05 -2.09
N LEU A 37 -0.85 -3.80 -2.91
CA LEU A 37 -0.28 -5.08 -2.52
C LEU A 37 0.76 -4.93 -1.40
N THR A 38 1.63 -3.92 -1.45
CA THR A 38 2.59 -3.68 -0.36
C THR A 38 1.88 -3.31 0.94
N VAL A 39 0.88 -2.43 0.88
CA VAL A 39 0.10 -2.05 2.07
C VAL A 39 -0.69 -3.24 2.63
N ALA A 40 -1.28 -4.08 1.78
CA ALA A 40 -1.97 -5.29 2.20
C ALA A 40 -1.03 -6.27 2.90
N ALA A 41 0.17 -6.50 2.37
CA ALA A 41 1.17 -7.38 2.97
C ALA A 41 1.64 -6.86 4.35
N VAL A 42 1.97 -5.57 4.44
CA VAL A 42 2.38 -4.94 5.72
C VAL A 42 1.25 -4.97 6.74
N SER A 43 0.02 -4.73 6.32
CA SER A 43 -1.17 -4.79 7.19
C SER A 43 -1.39 -6.21 7.70
N PHE A 44 -1.28 -7.23 6.85
CA PHE A 44 -1.40 -8.62 7.24
C PHE A 44 -0.40 -9.01 8.35
N VAL A 45 0.87 -8.66 8.17
CA VAL A 45 1.91 -8.90 9.19
C VAL A 45 1.63 -8.11 10.47
N SER A 46 1.23 -6.83 10.35
CA SER A 46 0.92 -5.99 11.51
C SER A 46 -0.27 -6.53 12.31
N TYR A 47 -1.29 -7.10 11.65
CA TYR A 47 -2.43 -7.72 12.32
C TYR A 47 -2.05 -8.97 13.10
N ILE A 48 -1.14 -9.79 12.58
CA ILE A 48 -0.61 -10.95 13.30
C ILE A 48 0.09 -10.49 14.59
N ILE A 49 0.97 -9.48 14.48
CA ILE A 49 1.68 -8.92 15.64
C ILE A 49 0.69 -8.32 16.65
N ALA A 50 -0.35 -7.64 16.18
CA ALA A 50 -1.40 -7.07 17.02
C ALA A 50 -2.10 -8.13 17.88
N GLY A 51 -2.36 -9.32 17.31
CA GLY A 51 -2.98 -10.44 17.99
C GLY A 51 -2.21 -10.92 19.23
N PHE A 52 -0.88 -10.82 19.22
CA PHE A 52 -0.02 -11.22 20.34
C PHE A 52 0.25 -10.08 21.34
N VAL A 53 0.49 -8.86 20.84
CA VAL A 53 0.95 -7.73 21.67
C VAL A 53 -0.21 -7.03 22.38
N GLN A 54 -1.42 -7.05 21.79
CA GLN A 54 -2.69 -6.53 22.33
C GLN A 54 -2.66 -5.11 22.96
N THR A 55 -1.60 -4.33 22.73
CA THR A 55 -1.39 -3.00 23.28
C THR A 55 -1.22 -1.99 22.16
N ILE A 56 -2.19 -1.07 22.05
CA ILE A 56 -2.28 -0.06 20.98
C ILE A 56 -1.01 0.81 20.91
N TRP A 57 -0.47 1.18 22.07
CA TRP A 57 0.71 2.04 22.18
C TRP A 57 1.99 1.43 21.63
N ILE A 58 2.06 0.10 21.51
CA ILE A 58 3.21 -0.62 20.96
C ILE A 58 2.96 -0.96 19.49
N ILE A 59 1.77 -1.43 19.15
CA ILE A 59 1.48 -1.90 17.79
C ILE A 59 1.47 -0.78 16.75
N LEU A 60 1.00 0.41 17.12
CA LEU A 60 0.96 1.56 16.21
C LEU A 60 2.37 2.04 15.79
N PRO A 61 3.30 2.37 16.70
CA PRO A 61 4.64 2.75 16.30
C PRO A 61 5.37 1.62 15.57
N VAL A 62 5.17 0.36 15.97
CA VAL A 62 5.79 -0.80 15.29
C VAL A 62 5.30 -0.94 13.85
N SER A 63 4.01 -0.82 13.60
CA SER A 63 3.45 -0.91 12.24
C SER A 63 3.87 0.26 11.34
N ILE A 64 4.00 1.47 11.89
CA ILE A 64 4.57 2.63 11.17
C ILE A 64 6.03 2.36 10.80
N LEU A 65 6.84 1.89 11.75
CA LEU A 65 8.25 1.58 11.49
C LEU A 65 8.40 0.45 10.45
N LEU A 66 7.54 -0.58 10.53
CA LEU A 66 7.51 -1.67 9.56
C LEU A 66 7.21 -1.15 8.15
N MET A 67 6.21 -0.27 8.01
CA MET A 67 5.89 0.37 6.72
C MET A 67 7.08 1.16 6.17
N ILE A 68 7.69 2.02 6.98
CA ILE A 68 8.87 2.82 6.56
C ILE A 68 10.00 1.89 6.12
N ALA A 69 10.30 0.84 6.90
CA ALA A 69 11.34 -0.13 6.56
C ALA A 69 11.08 -0.81 5.22
N THR A 70 9.84 -1.26 4.95
CA THR A 70 9.51 -1.88 3.65
C THR A 70 9.69 -0.93 2.48
N LEU A 71 9.33 0.35 2.62
CA LEU A 71 9.55 1.36 1.58
C LEU A 71 11.04 1.62 1.32
N LEU A 72 11.86 1.65 2.38
CA LEU A 72 13.32 1.80 2.25
C LEU A 72 13.95 0.60 1.55
N VAL A 73 13.49 -0.63 1.84
CA VAL A 73 13.94 -1.85 1.16
C VAL A 73 13.57 -1.83 -0.32
N ILE A 74 12.33 -1.49 -0.65
CA ILE A 74 11.88 -1.38 -2.05
C ILE A 74 12.72 -0.34 -2.79
N LYS A 75 12.93 0.84 -2.19
CA LYS A 75 13.79 1.89 -2.75
C LYS A 75 15.23 1.41 -2.96
N ALA A 76 15.81 0.71 -1.99
CA ALA A 76 17.19 0.19 -2.10
C ALA A 76 17.34 -0.86 -3.21
N ILE A 77 16.38 -1.78 -3.34
CA ILE A 77 16.37 -2.79 -4.40
C ILE A 77 16.18 -2.12 -5.78
N THR A 78 15.30 -1.13 -5.86
CA THR A 78 15.01 -0.41 -7.11
C THR A 78 16.23 0.40 -7.56
N ASN A 79 16.89 1.12 -6.64
CA ASN A 79 18.11 1.87 -6.94
C ASN A 79 19.26 0.96 -7.41
N LYS A 80 19.42 -0.23 -6.82
CA LYS A 80 20.42 -1.21 -7.27
C LYS A 80 20.16 -1.77 -8.66
N LYS A 81 18.89 -1.81 -9.11
CA LYS A 81 18.52 -2.32 -10.43
C LYS A 81 18.77 -1.28 -11.54
N THR A 82 18.80 0.00 -11.19
CA THR A 82 19.00 1.12 -12.12
C THR A 82 20.47 1.56 -12.20
N ALA A 83 21.33 1.08 -11.30
CA ALA A 83 22.78 1.27 -11.30
C ALA A 83 23.49 0.12 -12.02
#